data_AF-A0A368G8G4-F1
#
_entry.id   AF-A0A368G8G4-F1
#
_cell.length_a   1.000
_cell.length_b   1.000
_cell.length_c   1.000
_cell.angle_alpha   90.00
_cell.angle_beta   90.00
_cell.angle_gamma   90.00
#
_symmetry.space_group_name_H-M   'P 1'
#
loop_
_entity.id
_entity.type
_entity.pdbx_description
1 polymer ?
#
loop_
_entity_poly.entity_id
_entity_poly.type
_entity_poly.pdbx_seq_one_letter_code
_entity_poly.pdbx_strand_id
1 'polypeptide(L)'
;MPPSPLPSSGLIARQCYDFEDQKRRRRAMLCRSLEEILMSDTDFTLRDMATAEDYAVLFQVQMVLMFEWVEKLPEFCLLLDPLDKTKLLRAFALRYLLLDNVFHTMELGYEDRIVLVNNNYMKPFEAPPLPQNDLTDEKRVELMMYGAEAQAMLDDLVIPMKRMALKVGEMMTLRMIMFWNPGNVGLTPSGIEIARTASNNAVKELHHYFEGEGVTDVEHRIGNLLLLLPAFTKHVRYLYELVKLIPSFGKMNEWDSFMDVLLNGL
;
A
#
# COMPACT_ATOMS: atom_id res chain seq x y z
N MET A 1 -18.20 6.07 -11.15
CA MET A 1 -16.86 6.70 -11.19
C MET A 1 -16.96 7.89 -12.14
N PRO A 2 -16.35 9.04 -11.83
CA PRO A 2 -16.24 10.14 -12.79
C PRO A 2 -15.53 9.70 -14.08
N PRO A 3 -15.63 10.46 -15.19
CA PRO A 3 -14.88 10.14 -16.40
C PRO A 3 -13.37 10.22 -16.15
N SER A 4 -12.59 9.44 -16.90
CA SER A 4 -11.13 9.47 -16.83
C SER A 4 -10.60 10.90 -17.03
N PRO A 5 -9.59 11.31 -16.26
CA PRO A 5 -8.99 12.63 -16.37
C PRO A 5 -8.41 12.84 -17.77
N LEU A 6 -8.53 14.08 -18.28
CA LEU A 6 -7.92 14.46 -19.56
C LEU A 6 -6.40 14.26 -19.51
N PRO A 7 -5.72 13.99 -20.64
CA PRO A 7 -4.26 13.85 -20.68
C PRO A 7 -3.50 15.07 -20.15
N SER A 8 -4.12 16.25 -20.21
CA SER A 8 -3.59 17.51 -19.69
C SER A 8 -3.77 17.71 -18.18
N SER A 9 -4.43 16.77 -17.49
CA SER A 9 -4.64 16.86 -16.04
C SER A 9 -3.32 16.67 -15.30
N GLY A 10 -3.13 17.43 -14.20
CA GLY A 10 -1.95 17.32 -13.34
C GLY A 10 -1.69 15.89 -12.86
N LEU A 11 -0.44 15.59 -12.50
CA LEU A 11 -0.03 14.24 -12.12
C LEU A 11 -0.90 13.68 -10.97
N ILE A 12 -1.09 14.48 -9.92
CA ILE A 12 -1.85 14.07 -8.74
C ILE A 12 -3.32 13.79 -9.06
N ALA A 13 -3.96 14.60 -9.91
CA ALA A 13 -5.34 14.36 -10.31
C ALA A 13 -5.50 13.01 -11.03
N ARG A 14 -4.53 12.66 -11.90
CA ARG A 14 -4.48 11.33 -12.54
C ARG A 14 -4.27 10.22 -11.52
N GLN A 15 -3.36 10.43 -10.55
CA GLN A 15 -3.16 9.44 -9.50
C GLN A 15 -4.38 9.25 -8.60
N CYS A 16 -5.13 10.29 -8.27
CA CYS A 16 -6.37 10.17 -7.52
C CYS A 16 -7.40 9.34 -8.27
N TYR A 17 -7.55 9.55 -9.58
CA TYR A 17 -8.45 8.74 -10.41
C TYR A 17 -8.01 7.26 -10.43
N ASP A 18 -6.73 7.01 -10.71
CA ASP A 18 -6.18 5.65 -10.74
C ASP A 18 -6.35 4.94 -9.40
N PHE A 19 -6.20 5.65 -8.27
CA PHE A 19 -6.41 5.08 -6.94
C PHE A 19 -7.85 4.59 -6.73
N GLU A 20 -8.84 5.38 -7.14
CA GLU A 20 -10.24 5.00 -7.02
C GLU A 20 -10.63 3.85 -7.96
N ASP A 21 -10.06 3.82 -9.17
CA ASP A 21 -10.19 2.67 -10.07
C ASP A 21 -9.56 1.41 -9.48
N GLN A 22 -8.34 1.51 -8.95
CA GLN A 22 -7.67 0.41 -8.26
C GLN A 22 -8.48 -0.09 -7.06
N LYS A 23 -9.08 0.80 -6.25
CA LYS A 23 -9.96 0.40 -5.15
C LYS A 23 -11.13 -0.44 -5.64
N ARG A 24 -11.81 0.00 -6.71
CA ARG A 24 -12.92 -0.74 -7.32
C ARG A 24 -12.48 -2.12 -7.82
N ARG A 25 -11.38 -2.18 -8.56
CA ARG A 25 -10.86 -3.44 -9.11
C ARG A 25 -10.40 -4.40 -8.02
N ARG A 26 -9.71 -3.88 -7.00
CA ARG A 26 -9.30 -4.64 -5.82
C ARG A 26 -10.50 -5.27 -5.12
N ARG A 27 -11.60 -4.54 -4.94
CA ARG A 27 -12.84 -5.09 -4.37
C ARG A 27 -13.41 -6.23 -5.22
N ALA A 28 -13.44 -6.06 -6.54
CA ALA A 28 -13.90 -7.12 -7.45
C ALA A 28 -12.99 -8.36 -7.43
N MET A 29 -11.69 -8.20 -7.20
CA MET A 29 -10.74 -9.31 -7.08
C MET A 29 -10.78 -10.01 -5.71
N LEU A 30 -11.26 -9.33 -4.67
CA LEU A 30 -11.30 -9.82 -3.27
C LEU A 30 -12.73 -10.06 -2.74
N CYS A 31 -13.73 -10.02 -3.61
CA CYS A 31 -15.12 -10.32 -3.26
C CYS A 31 -15.27 -11.81 -2.95
N ARG A 32 -16.11 -12.14 -1.97
CA ARG A 32 -16.53 -13.50 -1.63
C ARG A 32 -17.86 -13.87 -2.30
N SER A 33 -18.59 -12.88 -2.80
CA SER A 33 -19.86 -13.07 -3.51
C SER A 33 -20.08 -11.99 -4.56
N LEU A 34 -21.02 -12.23 -5.48
CA LEU A 34 -21.40 -11.25 -6.50
C LEU A 34 -22.13 -10.06 -5.88
N GLU A 35 -22.87 -10.29 -4.79
CA GLU A 35 -23.57 -9.26 -4.04
C GLU A 35 -22.60 -8.19 -3.55
N GLU A 36 -21.44 -8.58 -3.02
CA GLU A 36 -20.41 -7.64 -2.56
C GLU A 36 -19.84 -6.76 -3.69
N ILE A 37 -19.83 -7.24 -4.93
CA ILE A 37 -19.42 -6.43 -6.10
C ILE A 37 -20.47 -5.37 -6.43
N LEU A 38 -21.75 -5.70 -6.20
CA LEU A 38 -22.91 -4.87 -6.56
C LEU A 38 -23.32 -3.90 -5.45
N MET A 39 -22.86 -4.11 -4.22
CA MET A 39 -23.12 -3.22 -3.09
C MET A 39 -22.51 -1.83 -3.30
N SER A 40 -23.21 -0.82 -2.76
CA SER A 40 -22.78 0.57 -2.85
C SER A 40 -21.55 0.82 -1.96
N ASP A 41 -20.71 1.81 -2.31
CA ASP A 41 -19.56 2.24 -1.47
C ASP A 41 -19.98 2.74 -0.07
N THR A 42 -21.27 2.79 0.25
CA THR A 42 -21.80 3.20 1.55
C THR A 42 -22.14 2.04 2.49
N ASP A 43 -22.15 0.79 2.00
CA ASP A 43 -22.54 -0.39 2.79
C ASP A 43 -21.33 -1.23 3.27
N PHE A 44 -20.22 -0.56 3.61
CA PHE A 44 -19.01 -1.26 4.08
C PHE A 44 -19.21 -1.87 5.47
N THR A 45 -19.43 -3.19 5.49
CA THR A 45 -19.36 -3.98 6.72
C THR A 45 -17.99 -4.65 6.82
N LEU A 46 -17.39 -4.58 8.01
CA LEU A 46 -16.25 -5.43 8.35
C LEU A 46 -16.65 -6.91 8.14
N ARG A 47 -15.69 -7.69 7.63
CA ARG A 47 -15.81 -9.14 7.53
C ARG A 47 -15.29 -9.78 8.83
N ASP A 48 -14.44 -10.79 8.72
CA ASP A 48 -13.94 -11.57 9.85
C ASP A 48 -12.63 -10.99 10.40
N MET A 49 -12.15 -11.56 11.51
CA MET A 49 -10.79 -11.32 11.97
C MET A 49 -9.77 -11.81 10.94
N ALA A 50 -8.74 -11.00 10.69
CA ALA A 50 -7.73 -11.32 9.68
C ALA A 50 -6.78 -12.42 10.14
N THR A 51 -6.45 -13.32 9.23
CA THR A 51 -5.51 -14.42 9.45
C THR A 51 -4.21 -14.15 8.71
N ALA A 52 -3.16 -14.89 9.06
CA ALA A 52 -1.87 -14.78 8.37
C ALA A 52 -2.01 -15.01 6.86
N GLU A 53 -2.87 -15.95 6.47
CA GLU A 53 -3.12 -16.30 5.06
C GLU A 53 -3.74 -15.14 4.26
N ASP A 54 -4.42 -14.19 4.91
CA ASP A 54 -4.91 -12.98 4.23
C ASP A 54 -3.76 -12.22 3.58
N TYR A 55 -2.57 -12.13 4.19
CA TYR A 55 -1.43 -11.44 3.59
C TYR A 55 -0.96 -12.08 2.27
N ALA A 56 -1.02 -13.40 2.14
CA ALA A 56 -0.65 -14.09 0.91
C ALA A 56 -1.64 -13.76 -0.21
N VAL A 57 -2.95 -13.90 0.05
CA VAL A 57 -4.01 -13.58 -0.92
C VAL A 57 -3.95 -12.11 -1.34
N LEU A 58 -3.85 -11.21 -0.36
CA LEU A 58 -3.78 -9.77 -0.61
C LEU A 58 -2.57 -9.39 -1.45
N PHE A 59 -1.41 -10.00 -1.18
CA PHE A 59 -0.21 -9.72 -1.94
C PHE A 59 -0.36 -10.09 -3.42
N GLN A 60 -0.96 -11.24 -3.75
CA GLN A 60 -1.17 -11.63 -5.16
C GLN A 60 -1.96 -10.56 -5.92
N VAL A 61 -3.11 -10.16 -5.38
CA VAL A 61 -3.97 -9.14 -5.97
C VAL A 61 -3.26 -7.79 -6.05
N GLN A 62 -2.60 -7.38 -4.96
CA GLN A 62 -1.94 -6.08 -4.91
C GLN A 62 -0.74 -5.99 -5.84
N MET A 63 -0.01 -7.08 -6.12
CA MET A 63 1.13 -7.03 -7.05
C MET A 63 0.68 -6.77 -8.49
N VAL A 64 -0.45 -7.36 -8.91
CA VAL A 64 -1.05 -7.07 -10.22
C VAL A 64 -1.42 -5.59 -10.31
N LEU A 65 -2.12 -5.07 -9.31
CA LEU A 65 -2.52 -3.65 -9.29
C LEU A 65 -1.31 -2.71 -9.22
N MET A 66 -0.28 -3.05 -8.44
CA MET A 66 0.96 -2.29 -8.35
C MET A 66 1.65 -2.21 -9.73
N PHE A 67 1.74 -3.34 -10.44
CA PHE A 67 2.35 -3.38 -11.77
C PHE A 67 1.61 -2.48 -12.76
N GLU A 68 0.28 -2.62 -12.84
CA GLU A 68 -0.56 -1.78 -13.71
C GLU A 68 -0.47 -0.29 -13.39
N TRP A 69 -0.25 0.06 -12.11
CA TRP A 69 -0.03 1.44 -11.71
C TRP A 69 1.34 1.97 -12.13
N VAL A 70 2.43 1.21 -11.91
CA VAL A 70 3.76 1.70 -12.31
C VAL A 70 3.91 1.85 -13.82
N GLU A 71 3.24 1.02 -14.61
CA GLU A 71 3.28 1.09 -16.07
C GLU A 71 2.68 2.39 -16.63
N LYS A 72 1.79 3.03 -15.86
CA LYS A 72 1.21 4.33 -16.21
C LYS A 72 2.14 5.50 -15.88
N LEU A 73 3.21 5.29 -15.10
CA LEU A 73 4.13 6.34 -14.70
C LEU A 73 5.12 6.66 -15.83
N PRO A 74 5.15 7.91 -16.35
CA PRO A 74 6.04 8.27 -17.45
C PRO A 74 7.52 7.97 -17.16
N GLU A 75 7.99 8.27 -15.94
CA GLU A 75 9.37 8.05 -15.54
C GLU A 75 9.73 6.56 -15.44
N PHE A 76 8.77 5.68 -15.16
CA PHE A 76 9.01 4.24 -15.14
C PHE A 76 9.25 3.69 -16.56
N CYS A 77 8.57 4.27 -17.56
CA CYS A 77 8.79 3.95 -18.96
C CYS A 77 10.20 4.37 -19.44
N LEU A 78 10.81 5.39 -18.82
CA LEU A 78 12.16 5.87 -19.17
C LEU A 78 13.29 4.98 -18.66
N LEU A 79 13.00 4.07 -17.71
CA LEU A 79 13.98 3.09 -17.25
C LEU A 79 14.28 2.10 -18.37
N LEU A 80 15.47 2.21 -18.96
CA LEU A 80 15.88 1.37 -20.09
C LEU A 80 16.35 -0.02 -19.65
N ASP A 81 16.91 -0.14 -18.44
CA ASP A 81 17.35 -1.42 -17.87
C ASP A 81 16.17 -2.14 -17.19
N PRO A 82 15.73 -3.31 -17.68
CA PRO A 82 14.69 -4.10 -17.02
C PRO A 82 15.05 -4.50 -15.60
N LEU A 83 16.35 -4.66 -15.26
CA LEU A 83 16.78 -5.00 -13.91
C LEU A 83 16.49 -3.88 -12.92
N ASP A 84 16.59 -2.61 -13.34
CA ASP A 84 16.25 -1.47 -12.48
C ASP A 84 14.75 -1.42 -12.19
N LYS A 85 13.91 -1.71 -13.19
CA LYS A 85 12.46 -1.88 -12.99
C LYS A 85 12.16 -2.98 -11.96
N THR A 86 12.79 -4.14 -12.12
CA THR A 86 12.62 -5.27 -11.20
C THR A 86 13.08 -4.95 -9.79
N LYS A 87 14.23 -4.26 -9.62
CA LYS A 87 14.73 -3.83 -8.31
C LYS A 87 13.77 -2.86 -7.62
N LEU A 88 13.21 -1.89 -8.35
CA LEU A 88 12.21 -0.95 -7.82
C LEU A 88 10.94 -1.67 -7.37
N LEU A 89 10.39 -2.54 -8.23
CA LEU A 89 9.18 -3.31 -7.94
C LEU A 89 9.37 -4.19 -6.69
N ARG A 90 10.46 -4.96 -6.61
CA ARG A 90 10.77 -5.82 -5.46
C ARG A 90 10.94 -5.01 -4.17
N ALA A 91 11.61 -3.85 -4.25
CA ALA A 91 11.80 -2.97 -3.10
C ALA A 91 10.50 -2.31 -2.61
N PHE A 92 9.52 -2.16 -3.48
CA PHE A 92 8.27 -1.47 -3.21
C PHE A 92 7.10 -2.39 -2.83
N ALA A 93 7.13 -3.65 -3.22
CA ALA A 93 6.05 -4.62 -3.02
C ALA A 93 5.38 -4.59 -1.62
N LEU A 94 6.16 -4.83 -0.56
CA LEU A 94 5.61 -4.80 0.81
C LEU A 94 5.24 -3.40 1.28
N ARG A 95 5.87 -2.36 0.71
CA ARG A 95 5.49 -0.96 0.97
C ARG A 95 4.12 -0.67 0.39
N TYR A 96 3.83 -1.14 -0.82
CA TYR A 96 2.54 -1.01 -1.47
C TYR A 96 1.44 -1.74 -0.68
N LEU A 97 1.70 -3.00 -0.28
CA LEU A 97 0.78 -3.77 0.57
C LEU A 97 0.44 -3.04 1.87
N LEU A 98 1.44 -2.52 2.57
CA LEU A 98 1.24 -1.77 3.81
C LEU A 98 0.46 -0.47 3.57
N LEU A 99 0.89 0.33 2.58
CA LEU A 99 0.26 1.61 2.24
C LEU A 99 -1.24 1.45 2.04
N ASP A 100 -1.64 0.49 1.22
CA ASP A 100 -3.05 0.29 0.88
C ASP A 100 -3.90 -0.16 2.09
N ASN A 101 -3.37 -0.99 2.98
CA ASN A 101 -4.08 -1.39 4.20
C ASN A 101 -4.20 -0.21 5.20
N VAL A 102 -3.16 0.60 5.35
CA VAL A 102 -3.18 1.79 6.22
C VAL A 102 -4.15 2.84 5.67
N PHE A 103 -4.09 3.09 4.37
CA PHE A 103 -5.00 3.99 3.66
C PHE A 103 -6.46 3.55 3.80
N HIS A 104 -6.73 2.26 3.58
CA HIS A 104 -8.08 1.71 3.71
C HIS A 104 -8.62 1.84 5.13
N THR A 105 -7.81 1.53 6.14
CA THR A 105 -8.20 1.71 7.56
C THR A 105 -8.53 3.17 7.87
N MET A 106 -7.67 4.09 7.43
CA MET A 106 -7.85 5.53 7.64
C MET A 106 -9.12 6.06 6.96
N GLU A 107 -9.34 5.70 5.69
CA GLU A 107 -10.52 6.13 4.92
C GLU A 107 -11.83 5.61 5.54
N LEU A 108 -11.83 4.38 6.07
CA LEU A 108 -12.97 3.83 6.82
C LEU A 108 -13.18 4.48 8.20
N GLY A 109 -12.21 5.27 8.67
CA GLY A 109 -12.30 6.03 9.91
C GLY A 109 -12.08 5.23 11.18
N TYR A 110 -11.52 4.02 11.10
CA TYR A 110 -11.20 3.22 12.28
C TYR A 110 -9.92 3.73 12.98
N GLU A 111 -9.93 3.72 14.31
CA GLU A 111 -8.79 4.09 15.18
C GLU A 111 -8.44 2.99 16.18
N ASP A 112 -9.29 1.96 16.31
CA ASP A 112 -9.15 0.87 17.28
C ASP A 112 -8.75 -0.46 16.63
N ARG A 113 -8.60 -0.50 15.30
CA ARG A 113 -8.31 -1.71 14.52
C ARG A 113 -7.69 -1.37 13.17
N ILE A 114 -6.91 -2.29 12.65
CA ILE A 114 -6.41 -2.25 11.27
C ILE A 114 -7.39 -3.03 10.41
N VAL A 115 -7.85 -2.44 9.31
CA VAL A 115 -8.74 -3.09 8.35
C VAL A 115 -7.94 -3.34 7.07
N LEU A 116 -7.78 -4.60 6.73
CA LEU A 116 -7.14 -5.00 5.48
C LEU A 116 -8.07 -4.68 4.31
N VAL A 117 -7.52 -4.53 3.11
CA VAL A 117 -8.29 -4.18 1.89
C VAL A 117 -9.31 -5.23 1.44
N ASN A 118 -9.33 -6.42 2.05
CA ASN A 118 -10.40 -7.41 1.90
C ASN A 118 -11.48 -7.29 2.99
N ASN A 119 -11.49 -6.21 3.77
CA ASN A 119 -12.38 -5.93 4.90
C ASN A 119 -12.27 -6.89 6.09
N ASN A 120 -11.31 -7.83 6.11
CA ASN A 120 -10.93 -8.50 7.34
C ASN A 120 -10.18 -7.51 8.24
N TYR A 121 -10.26 -7.68 9.55
CA TYR A 121 -9.70 -6.72 10.51
C TYR A 121 -8.84 -7.37 11.58
N MET A 122 -7.90 -6.60 12.12
CA MET A 122 -7.07 -6.96 13.26
C MET A 122 -7.26 -5.91 14.35
N LYS A 123 -7.73 -6.34 15.51
CA LYS A 123 -7.87 -5.48 16.68
C LYS A 123 -6.73 -5.76 17.66
N PRO A 124 -5.92 -4.76 18.03
CA PRO A 124 -4.84 -4.98 18.97
C PRO A 124 -5.33 -5.60 20.28
N PHE A 125 -4.58 -6.56 20.77
CA PHE A 125 -4.76 -7.38 21.96
C PHE A 125 -6.02 -8.26 21.97
N GLU A 126 -6.70 -8.41 20.84
CA GLU A 126 -7.90 -9.25 20.67
C GLU A 126 -7.66 -10.32 19.59
N ALA A 127 -6.80 -11.28 19.91
CA ALA A 127 -6.52 -12.42 19.03
C ALA A 127 -7.62 -13.50 19.10
N PRO A 128 -7.90 -14.20 17.99
CA PRO A 128 -8.75 -15.38 18.01
C PRO A 128 -8.14 -16.49 18.89
N PRO A 129 -8.95 -17.36 19.55
CA PRO A 129 -8.43 -18.44 20.37
C PRO A 129 -7.59 -19.42 19.54
N LEU A 130 -6.30 -19.56 19.84
CA LEU A 130 -5.45 -20.58 19.22
C LEU A 130 -5.83 -21.98 19.71
N PRO A 131 -5.79 -23.00 18.82
CA PRO A 131 -5.61 -24.38 19.26
C PRO A 131 -4.34 -24.49 20.12
N GLN A 132 -4.37 -25.30 21.18
CA GLN A 132 -3.22 -25.52 22.09
C GLN A 132 -2.08 -26.33 21.44
N ASN A 133 -1.66 -25.94 20.23
CA ASN A 133 -0.51 -26.52 19.57
C ASN A 133 0.69 -25.60 19.83
N ASP A 134 1.77 -26.17 20.36
CA ASP A 134 3.04 -25.47 20.68
C ASP A 134 3.84 -25.12 19.41
N LEU A 135 3.20 -24.62 18.36
CA LEU A 135 3.89 -24.11 17.17
C LEU A 135 4.38 -22.68 17.46
N THR A 136 5.69 -22.54 17.65
CA THR A 136 6.34 -21.28 18.03
C THR A 136 6.11 -20.15 17.03
N ASP A 137 6.03 -20.49 15.73
CA ASP A 137 5.87 -19.50 14.67
C ASP A 137 4.42 -19.01 14.53
N GLU A 138 3.41 -19.87 14.72
CA GLU A 138 1.99 -19.45 14.72
C GLU A 138 1.70 -18.48 15.87
N LYS A 139 2.23 -18.78 17.06
CA LYS A 139 2.12 -17.88 18.21
C LYS A 139 2.86 -16.56 17.99
N ARG A 140 4.01 -16.59 17.32
CA ARG A 140 4.75 -15.38 16.95
C ARG A 140 3.97 -14.55 15.94
N VAL A 141 3.39 -15.17 14.92
CA VAL A 141 2.53 -14.52 13.93
C VAL A 141 1.32 -13.87 14.59
N GLU A 142 0.65 -14.54 15.53
CA GLU A 142 -0.45 -13.97 16.29
C GLU A 142 0.00 -12.73 17.08
N LEU A 143 1.05 -12.87 17.90
CA LEU A 143 1.60 -11.74 18.64
C LEU A 143 1.97 -10.60 17.72
N MET A 144 2.34 -10.91 16.47
CA MET A 144 2.68 -9.89 15.51
C MET A 144 1.46 -9.18 14.90
N MET A 145 0.43 -9.93 14.54
CA MET A 145 -0.80 -9.40 13.94
C MET A 145 -1.71 -8.69 14.93
N TYR A 146 -1.72 -9.15 16.18
CA TYR A 146 -2.65 -8.70 17.22
C TYR A 146 -1.94 -8.05 18.41
N GLY A 147 -0.62 -7.98 18.47
CA GLY A 147 0.09 -7.44 19.63
C GLY A 147 0.29 -5.92 19.61
N ALA A 148 1.32 -5.49 20.35
CA ALA A 148 1.68 -4.08 20.51
C ALA A 148 2.05 -3.38 19.20
N GLU A 149 2.47 -4.13 18.19
CA GLU A 149 2.88 -3.57 16.90
C GLU A 149 1.68 -3.20 16.02
N ALA A 150 0.56 -3.93 16.14
CA ALA A 150 -0.70 -3.52 15.54
C ALA A 150 -1.20 -2.20 16.18
N GLN A 151 -1.09 -2.07 17.50
CA GLN A 151 -1.38 -0.81 18.20
C GLN A 151 -0.44 0.32 17.73
N ALA A 152 0.87 0.04 17.65
CA ALA A 152 1.85 1.02 17.18
C ALA A 152 1.58 1.46 15.73
N MET A 153 1.05 0.60 14.86
CA MET A 153 0.66 1.00 13.50
C MET A 153 -0.51 1.99 13.50
N LEU A 154 -1.47 1.82 14.42
CA LEU A 154 -2.56 2.78 14.60
C LEU A 154 -2.01 4.13 15.10
N ASP A 155 -1.17 4.10 16.13
CA ASP A 155 -0.64 5.29 16.79
C ASP A 155 0.37 6.07 15.93
N ASP A 156 1.20 5.36 15.16
CA ASP A 156 2.27 5.96 14.35
C ASP A 156 1.76 6.42 12.96
N LEU A 157 0.72 5.79 12.42
CA LEU A 157 0.25 6.03 11.03
C LEU A 157 -1.23 6.38 10.96
N VAL A 158 -2.13 5.44 11.27
CA VAL A 158 -3.57 5.58 10.96
C VAL A 158 -4.18 6.81 11.67
N ILE A 159 -3.96 6.92 12.98
CA ILE A 159 -4.51 8.02 13.80
C ILE A 159 -3.90 9.36 13.40
N PRO A 160 -2.56 9.53 13.27
CA PRO A 160 -1.96 10.77 12.76
C PRO A 160 -2.50 11.16 11.39
N MET A 161 -2.60 10.22 10.46
CA MET A 161 -3.05 10.50 9.09
C MET A 161 -4.52 10.94 9.07
N LYS A 162 -5.37 10.29 9.88
CA LYS A 162 -6.77 10.69 10.04
C LYS A 162 -6.90 12.08 10.67
N ARG A 163 -6.12 12.39 11.72
CA ARG A 163 -6.11 13.71 12.38
C ARG A 163 -5.64 14.83 11.44
N MET A 164 -4.70 14.54 10.56
CA MET A 164 -4.25 15.47 9.52
C MET A 164 -5.26 15.64 8.37
N ALA A 165 -6.31 14.82 8.34
CA ALA A 165 -7.27 14.72 7.26
C ALA A 165 -6.58 14.59 5.90
N LEU A 166 -5.71 13.57 5.77
CA LEU A 166 -5.03 13.30 4.49
C LEU A 166 -6.04 13.09 3.37
N LYS A 167 -5.84 13.81 2.28
CA LYS A 167 -6.59 13.62 1.03
C LYS A 167 -5.90 12.57 0.16
N VAL A 168 -6.67 11.98 -0.75
CA VAL A 168 -6.16 10.99 -1.72
C VAL A 168 -4.93 11.50 -2.48
N GLY A 169 -4.90 12.78 -2.84
CA GLY A 169 -3.75 13.36 -3.53
C GLY A 169 -2.45 13.28 -2.72
N GLU A 170 -2.53 13.50 -1.41
CA GLU A 170 -1.40 13.42 -0.49
C GLU A 170 -0.96 11.97 -0.28
N MET A 171 -1.92 11.05 -0.15
CA MET A 171 -1.67 9.61 -0.05
C MET A 171 -0.95 9.09 -1.30
N MET A 172 -1.37 9.53 -2.49
CA MET A 172 -0.74 9.13 -3.74
C MET A 172 0.65 9.75 -3.91
N THR A 173 0.88 10.96 -3.40
CA THR A 173 2.24 11.52 -3.35
C THR A 173 3.14 10.71 -2.41
N LEU A 174 2.67 10.31 -1.22
CA LEU A 174 3.43 9.41 -0.35
C LEU A 174 3.80 8.10 -1.05
N ARG A 175 2.83 7.48 -1.75
CA ARG A 175 3.06 6.27 -2.54
C ARG A 175 4.16 6.48 -3.59
N MET A 176 4.10 7.57 -4.36
CA MET A 176 5.10 7.93 -5.36
C MET A 176 6.49 8.12 -4.74
N ILE A 177 6.59 8.88 -3.64
CA ILE A 177 7.85 9.10 -2.94
C ILE A 177 8.43 7.77 -2.45
N MET A 178 7.62 6.90 -1.85
CA MET A 178 8.09 5.60 -1.35
C MET A 178 8.53 4.63 -2.45
N PHE A 179 7.93 4.72 -3.65
CA PHE A 179 8.35 3.94 -4.83
C PHE A 179 9.68 4.44 -5.38
N TRP A 180 9.81 5.75 -5.60
CA TRP A 180 10.99 6.36 -6.20
C TRP A 180 12.18 6.53 -5.24
N ASN A 181 12.00 6.22 -3.95
CA ASN A 181 13.07 6.17 -2.96
C ASN A 181 13.23 4.74 -2.41
N PRO A 182 13.72 3.78 -3.23
CA PRO A 182 13.85 2.38 -2.81
C PRO A 182 14.94 2.15 -1.75
N GLY A 183 15.82 3.12 -1.51
CA GLY A 183 17.06 2.94 -0.75
C GLY A 183 18.17 2.40 -1.63
N ASN A 184 19.21 1.82 -1.02
CA ASN A 184 20.33 1.26 -1.79
C ASN A 184 20.01 -0.14 -2.33
N VAL A 185 19.31 -0.18 -3.47
CA VAL A 185 18.94 -1.44 -4.16
C VAL A 185 19.82 -1.75 -5.37
N GLY A 186 20.91 -1.01 -5.54
CA GLY A 186 21.86 -1.20 -6.63
C GLY A 186 21.32 -0.83 -8.01
N LEU A 187 20.56 0.26 -8.12
CA LEU A 187 20.13 0.81 -9.42
C LEU A 187 21.34 1.27 -10.24
N THR A 188 21.21 1.26 -11.57
CA THR A 188 22.21 1.89 -12.44
C THR A 188 22.28 3.41 -12.19
N PRO A 189 23.38 4.09 -12.55
CA PRO A 189 23.47 5.55 -12.43
C PRO A 189 22.32 6.30 -13.13
N SER A 190 21.87 5.79 -14.29
CA SER A 190 20.71 6.32 -15.01
C SER A 190 19.41 6.10 -14.24
N GLY A 191 19.20 4.89 -13.71
CA GLY A 191 18.03 4.57 -12.89
C GLY A 191 17.94 5.42 -11.62
N ILE A 192 19.08 5.68 -10.96
CA ILE A 192 19.16 6.59 -9.80
C ILE A 192 18.70 8.00 -10.19
N GLU A 193 19.16 8.52 -11.33
CA GLU A 193 18.82 9.87 -11.77
C GLU A 193 17.35 10.02 -12.15
N ILE A 194 16.78 9.01 -12.82
CA ILE A 194 15.35 8.95 -13.15
C ILE A 194 14.53 8.91 -11.85
N ALA A 195 14.86 8.02 -10.92
CA ALA A 195 14.13 7.88 -9.67
C ALA A 195 14.18 9.18 -8.83
N ARG A 196 15.36 9.81 -8.75
CA ARG A 196 15.55 11.11 -8.08
C ARG A 196 14.69 12.20 -8.72
N THR A 197 14.67 12.26 -10.05
CA THR A 197 13.86 13.24 -10.79
C THR A 197 12.37 13.01 -10.57
N ALA A 198 11.90 11.77 -10.67
CA ALA A 198 10.50 11.40 -10.45
C ALA A 198 10.04 11.72 -9.01
N SER A 199 10.87 11.42 -8.01
CA SER A 199 10.59 11.78 -6.61
C SER A 199 10.49 13.29 -6.42
N ASN A 200 11.40 14.06 -7.02
CA ASN A 200 11.35 15.52 -6.94
C ASN A 200 10.09 16.08 -7.62
N ASN A 201 9.70 15.50 -8.76
CA ASN A 201 8.48 15.88 -9.46
C ASN A 201 7.23 15.60 -8.60
N ALA A 202 7.16 14.47 -7.91
CA ALA A 202 6.04 14.16 -7.01
C ALA A 202 5.86 15.23 -5.91
N VAL A 203 6.95 15.71 -5.31
CA VAL A 203 6.89 16.79 -4.30
C VAL A 203 6.49 18.14 -4.92
N LYS A 204 7.00 18.46 -6.10
CA LYS A 204 6.62 19.69 -6.83
C LYS A 204 5.14 19.71 -7.20
N GLU A 205 4.63 18.59 -7.71
CA GLU A 205 3.21 18.45 -8.06
C GLU A 205 2.32 18.53 -6.80
N LEU A 206 2.79 18.04 -5.66
CA LEU A 206 2.08 18.18 -4.39
C LEU A 206 1.93 19.64 -3.96
N HIS A 207 2.98 20.44 -4.11
CA HIS A 207 2.91 21.87 -3.87
C HIS A 207 1.84 22.52 -4.75
N HIS A 208 1.84 22.23 -6.05
CA HIS A 208 0.84 22.77 -6.98
C HIS A 208 -0.59 22.30 -6.67
N TYR A 209 -0.75 21.04 -6.27
CA TYR A 209 -2.03 20.51 -5.82
C TYR A 209 -2.56 21.27 -4.60
N PHE A 210 -1.69 21.58 -3.63
CA PHE A 210 -2.07 22.35 -2.45
C PHE A 210 -2.47 23.80 -2.76
N GLU A 211 -1.81 24.46 -3.70
CA GLU A 211 -2.22 25.78 -4.20
C GLU A 211 -3.65 25.73 -4.76
N GLY A 212 -3.96 24.71 -5.58
CA GLY A 212 -5.30 24.51 -6.15
C GLY A 212 -6.38 24.22 -5.11
N GLU A 213 -6.03 23.53 -4.03
CA GLU A 213 -6.93 23.23 -2.91
C GLU A 213 -7.06 24.39 -1.90
N GLY A 214 -6.37 25.50 -2.11
CA GLY A 214 -6.41 26.68 -1.23
C GLY A 214 -5.74 26.46 0.14
N VAL A 215 -4.76 25.55 0.23
CA VAL A 215 -3.99 25.33 1.45
C VAL A 215 -3.05 26.51 1.66
N THR A 216 -3.16 27.17 2.81
CA THR A 216 -2.38 28.39 3.11
C THR A 216 -0.97 28.10 3.63
N ASP A 217 -0.79 26.96 4.31
CA ASP A 217 0.48 26.59 4.95
C ASP A 217 1.07 25.33 4.30
N VAL A 218 1.50 25.51 3.06
CA VAL A 218 1.89 24.42 2.15
C VAL A 218 3.15 23.71 2.67
N GLU A 219 4.17 24.46 3.08
CA GLU A 219 5.45 23.93 3.52
C GLU A 219 5.31 23.10 4.80
N HIS A 220 4.55 23.59 5.79
CA HIS A 220 4.31 22.82 7.00
C HIS A 220 3.47 21.56 6.71
N ARG A 221 2.49 21.64 5.80
CA ARG A 221 1.69 20.46 5.43
C ARG A 221 2.54 19.40 4.72
N ILE A 222 3.40 19.79 3.78
CA ILE A 222 4.37 18.90 3.13
C ILE A 222 5.30 18.30 4.19
N GLY A 223 5.85 19.12 5.09
CA GLY A 223 6.71 18.67 6.18
C GLY A 223 6.06 17.58 7.03
N ASN A 224 4.82 17.81 7.49
CA ASN A 224 4.05 16.84 8.26
C ASN A 224 3.79 15.54 7.49
N LEU A 225 3.51 15.64 6.19
CA LEU A 225 3.32 14.46 5.33
C LEU A 225 4.61 13.63 5.25
N LEU A 226 5.76 14.26 5.01
CA LEU A 226 7.05 13.58 4.90
C LEU A 226 7.51 12.95 6.24
N LEU A 227 7.07 13.50 7.38
CA LEU A 227 7.34 12.93 8.71
C LEU A 227 6.67 11.57 8.95
N LEU A 228 5.75 11.13 8.09
CA LEU A 228 5.17 9.77 8.15
C LEU A 228 6.11 8.69 7.56
N LEU A 229 7.06 9.06 6.70
CA LEU A 229 7.94 8.10 5.99
C LEU A 229 8.78 7.21 6.94
N PRO A 230 9.34 7.71 8.06
CA PRO A 230 10.04 6.87 9.03
C PRO A 230 9.10 5.84 9.69
N ALA A 231 7.87 6.22 10.01
CA ALA A 231 6.87 5.31 10.58
C ALA A 231 6.49 4.22 9.58
N PHE A 232 6.25 4.57 8.31
CA PHE A 232 6.08 3.57 7.25
C PHE A 232 7.28 2.63 7.15
N THR A 233 8.51 3.16 7.20
CA THR A 233 9.73 2.34 7.12
C THR A 233 9.81 1.34 8.29
N LYS A 234 9.47 1.76 9.51
CA LYS A 234 9.38 0.88 10.70
C LYS A 234 8.38 -0.25 10.45
N HIS A 235 7.16 0.09 10.05
CA HIS A 235 6.07 -0.88 9.86
C HIS A 235 6.27 -1.81 8.64
N VAL A 236 6.99 -1.36 7.60
CA VAL A 236 7.38 -2.25 6.48
C VAL A 236 8.39 -3.30 6.93
N ARG A 237 9.38 -2.93 7.76
CA ARG A 237 10.33 -3.92 8.32
C ARG A 237 9.60 -4.95 9.16
N TYR A 238 8.62 -4.49 9.93
CA TYR A 238 7.78 -5.36 10.72
C TYR A 238 6.97 -6.34 9.86
N LEU A 239 6.29 -5.82 8.83
CA LEU A 239 5.56 -6.62 7.86
C LEU A 239 6.48 -7.64 7.18
N TYR A 240 7.71 -7.27 6.85
CA TYR A 240 8.70 -8.19 6.29
C TYR A 240 9.02 -9.36 7.24
N GLU A 241 9.18 -9.10 8.54
CA GLU A 241 9.39 -10.16 9.52
C GLU A 241 8.16 -11.05 9.71
N LEU A 242 6.95 -10.46 9.65
CA LEU A 242 5.69 -11.20 9.73
C LEU A 242 5.55 -12.17 8.54
N VAL A 243 5.67 -11.67 7.31
CA VAL A 243 5.41 -12.48 6.11
C VAL A 243 6.40 -13.62 5.90
N LYS A 244 7.63 -13.52 6.47
CA LYS A 244 8.58 -14.64 6.47
C LYS A 244 8.10 -15.86 7.24
N LEU A 245 7.28 -15.65 8.26
CA LEU A 245 6.74 -16.71 9.11
C LEU A 245 5.49 -17.35 8.50
N ILE A 246 4.96 -16.79 7.41
CA ILE A 246 3.75 -17.26 6.74
C ILE A 246 4.17 -18.26 5.65
N PRO A 247 3.87 -19.57 5.80
CA PRO A 247 4.39 -20.58 4.88
C PRO A 247 3.95 -20.40 3.43
N SER A 248 2.69 -19.99 3.20
CA SER A 248 2.15 -19.70 1.88
C SER A 248 2.82 -18.49 1.23
N PHE A 249 3.17 -17.47 2.02
CA PHE A 249 3.87 -16.28 1.56
C PHE A 249 5.33 -16.57 1.20
N GLY A 250 6.01 -17.41 1.98
CA GLY A 250 7.38 -17.85 1.70
C GLY A 250 7.54 -18.47 0.31
N LYS A 251 6.54 -19.26 -0.13
CA LYS A 251 6.49 -19.82 -1.49
C LYS A 251 6.28 -18.77 -2.57
N MET A 252 5.59 -17.66 -2.25
CA MET A 252 5.37 -16.54 -3.18
C MET A 252 6.55 -15.56 -3.25
N ASN A 253 7.40 -15.49 -2.21
CA ASN A 253 8.59 -14.64 -2.17
C ASN A 253 9.68 -15.07 -3.17
N GLU A 254 9.58 -16.26 -3.75
CA GLU A 254 10.27 -16.62 -4.98
C GLU A 254 9.61 -15.88 -6.15
N TRP A 255 9.86 -14.56 -6.24
CA TRP A 255 9.28 -13.63 -7.21
C TRP A 255 9.25 -14.14 -8.65
N ASP A 256 10.24 -14.94 -9.03
CA ASP A 256 10.34 -15.50 -10.38
C ASP A 256 9.26 -16.59 -10.62
N SER A 257 8.93 -17.39 -9.61
CA SER A 257 7.82 -18.36 -9.63
C SER A 257 6.45 -17.67 -9.67
N PHE A 258 6.28 -16.59 -8.90
CA PHE A 258 5.04 -15.81 -8.90
C PHE A 258 4.78 -15.12 -10.25
N MET A 259 5.81 -14.55 -10.87
CA MET A 259 5.69 -13.94 -12.21
C MET A 259 5.43 -14.99 -13.29
N ASP A 260 6.01 -16.19 -13.20
CA ASP A 260 5.69 -17.30 -14.11
C ASP A 260 4.22 -17.73 -13.99
N VAL A 261 3.64 -17.75 -12.79
CA VAL A 261 2.21 -18.07 -12.61
C VAL A 261 1.31 -16.95 -13.15
N LEU A 262 1.65 -15.68 -12.90
CA LEU A 262 0.88 -14.53 -13.42
C LEU A 262 0.94 -14.38 -14.94
N LEU A 263 2.10 -14.66 -15.56
CA LEU A 263 2.31 -14.50 -16.99
C LEU A 263 1.87 -15.72 -17.81
N ASN A 264 1.92 -16.93 -17.22
CA ASN A 264 1.54 -18.16 -17.92
C ASN A 264 0.12 -18.65 -17.59
N GLY A 265 -0.62 -17.97 -16.71
CA GLY A 265 -2.06 -18.13 -16.53
C GLY A 265 -2.54 -19.58 -16.42
N LEU A 266 -2.34 -20.19 -15.26
CA LEU A 266 -3.07 -21.40 -14.84
C LEU A 266 -3.93 -21.09 -13.61
#